data_AF-A0A937EY77-F1
#
_entry.id   AF-A0A937EY77-F1
#
_cell.length_a   1.000
_cell.length_b   1.000
_cell.length_c   1.000
_cell.angle_alpha   90.00
_cell.angle_beta   90.00
_cell.angle_gamma   90.00
#
_symmetry.space_group_name_H-M   'P 1'
#
loop_
_entity.id
_entity.type
_entity.pdbx_description
1 polymer ?
#
loop_
_entity_poly.entity_id
_entity_poly.type
_entity_poly.pdbx_seq_one_letter_code
_entity_poly.pdbx_strand_id
1 'polypeptide(L)'
;MKRVLLALVLAVALPLTGCASFGNSLSLSTSKVVGGDYRVTLYSGGKAVREWQLKSGFVNEEEGSDGWYFNCKNHTIRISGDVVVEALSGSQQQANESTVCD
;
A
#
# COMPACT_ATOMS: atom_id res chain seq x y z
N MET A 1 -21.80 -5.76 -57.17
CA MET A 1 -21.77 -4.41 -56.55
C MET A 1 -22.59 -4.28 -55.26
N LYS A 2 -23.71 -5.01 -55.05
CA LYS A 2 -24.47 -4.96 -53.77
C LYS A 2 -23.74 -5.61 -52.56
N ARG A 3 -22.87 -6.59 -52.79
CA ARG A 3 -22.11 -7.28 -51.73
C ARG A 3 -20.93 -6.47 -51.17
N VAL A 4 -20.39 -5.55 -51.97
CA VAL A 4 -19.29 -4.65 -51.55
C VAL A 4 -19.82 -3.50 -50.69
N LEU A 5 -21.03 -3.02 -50.99
CA LEU A 5 -21.74 -2.04 -50.16
C LEU A 5 -22.09 -2.57 -48.76
N LEU A 6 -22.41 -3.87 -48.63
CA LEU A 6 -22.71 -4.46 -47.32
C LEU A 6 -21.46 -4.57 -46.43
N ALA A 7 -20.29 -4.84 -47.03
CA ALA A 7 -19.03 -4.93 -46.30
C ALA A 7 -18.55 -3.55 -45.79
N LEU A 8 -18.86 -2.47 -46.50
CA LEU A 8 -18.49 -1.10 -46.11
C LEU A 8 -19.33 -0.60 -44.92
N VAL A 9 -20.62 -0.97 -44.85
CA VAL A 9 -21.51 -0.58 -43.75
C VAL A 9 -21.11 -1.27 -42.44
N LEU A 10 -20.60 -2.51 -42.50
CA LEU A 10 -20.17 -3.25 -41.32
C LEU A 10 -18.83 -2.73 -40.73
N ALA A 11 -17.97 -2.15 -41.58
CA ALA A 11 -16.68 -1.60 -41.15
C ALA A 11 -16.78 -0.24 -40.43
N VAL A 12 -17.85 0.52 -40.66
CA VAL A 12 -18.07 1.84 -40.02
C VAL A 12 -18.75 1.72 -38.64
N ALA A 13 -19.36 0.58 -38.32
CA ALA A 13 -20.09 0.40 -37.06
C ALA A 13 -19.21 0.02 -35.85
N LEU A 14 -17.89 -0.12 -36.01
CA LEU A 14 -17.02 -0.71 -34.97
C LEU A 14 -16.00 0.19 -34.23
N PRO A 15 -15.92 1.53 -34.35
CA PRO A 15 -15.08 2.30 -33.43
C PRO A 15 -15.90 2.82 -32.25
N LEU A 16 -16.40 1.92 -31.40
CA LEU A 16 -16.93 2.26 -30.06
C LEU A 16 -16.25 1.49 -28.92
N THR A 17 -15.17 0.73 -29.20
CA THR A 17 -14.26 0.25 -28.15
C THR A 17 -13.30 1.37 -27.73
N GLY A 18 -13.84 2.37 -27.05
CA GLY A 18 -13.09 3.56 -26.66
C GLY A 18 -13.82 4.35 -25.58
N CYS A 19 -13.96 3.75 -24.40
CA CYS A 19 -13.99 4.41 -23.08
C CYS A 19 -14.32 3.38 -21.98
N ALA A 20 -13.48 2.35 -21.86
CA ALA A 20 -13.23 1.76 -20.55
C ALA A 20 -11.91 2.36 -20.06
N SER A 21 -11.97 3.63 -19.65
CA SER A 21 -11.07 4.13 -18.62
C SER A 21 -11.48 3.43 -17.32
N PHE A 22 -11.20 2.13 -17.22
CA PHE A 22 -10.75 1.53 -15.97
C PHE A 22 -9.32 2.06 -15.84
N GLY A 23 -9.18 3.34 -15.55
CA GLY A 23 -9.49 3.82 -14.22
C GLY A 23 -8.25 3.42 -13.46
N ASN A 24 -7.22 4.23 -13.64
CA ASN A 24 -5.96 4.17 -12.93
C ASN A 24 -5.67 2.76 -12.37
N SER A 25 -4.80 2.00 -13.03
CA SER A 25 -3.73 1.44 -12.21
C SER A 25 -2.91 2.63 -11.67
N LEU A 26 -3.54 3.37 -10.75
CA LEU A 26 -2.95 3.66 -9.46
C LEU A 26 -2.27 2.31 -9.15
N SER A 27 -0.97 2.14 -9.41
CA SER A 27 0.03 2.99 -8.77
C SER A 27 -0.60 3.34 -7.44
N LEU A 28 -0.87 2.29 -6.64
CA LEU A 28 -1.12 2.46 -5.22
C LEU A 28 -0.08 3.50 -4.88
N SER A 29 -0.55 4.70 -4.57
CA SER A 29 0.32 5.81 -4.28
C SER A 29 0.81 5.55 -2.86
N THR A 30 1.36 4.36 -2.60
CA THR A 30 2.12 4.00 -1.42
C THR A 30 3.38 4.84 -1.53
N SER A 31 3.21 6.11 -1.16
CA SER A 31 4.21 7.16 -1.27
C SER A 31 5.43 6.88 -0.40
N LYS A 32 5.49 5.72 0.28
CA LYS A 32 6.58 5.28 1.16
C LYS A 32 6.71 3.75 1.23
N VAL A 33 6.82 3.04 0.11
CA VAL A 33 7.38 1.67 0.17
C VAL A 33 8.90 1.80 0.32
N VAL A 34 9.37 2.01 1.55
CA VAL A 34 10.80 1.98 1.86
C VAL A 34 11.06 0.64 2.51
N GLY A 35 11.81 -0.25 1.87
CA GLY A 35 12.25 -1.51 2.48
C GLY A 35 13.42 -1.25 3.43
N GLY A 36 13.38 -1.82 4.63
CA GLY A 36 14.41 -1.58 5.64
C GLY A 36 14.02 -2.04 7.04
N ASP A 37 14.86 -1.71 8.02
CA ASP A 37 14.54 -1.96 9.42
C ASP A 37 13.77 -0.75 9.97
N TYR A 38 12.61 -1.00 10.59
CA TYR A 38 11.74 0.05 11.11
C TYR A 38 11.32 -0.22 12.54
N ARG A 39 11.12 0.86 13.30
CA ARG A 39 10.35 0.87 14.54
C ARG A 39 9.02 1.55 14.25
N VAL A 40 7.93 0.87 14.56
CA VAL A 40 6.57 1.39 14.45
C VAL A 40 6.01 1.50 15.86
N THR A 41 5.62 2.71 16.27
CA THR A 41 5.06 2.97 17.60
C THR A 41 3.66 3.54 17.46
N LEU A 42 2.68 2.88 18.08
CA LEU A 42 1.31 3.34 18.19
C LEU A 42 1.11 4.10 19.50
N TYR A 43 0.59 5.32 19.39
CA TYR A 43 0.26 6.18 20.51
C TYR A 43 -1.26 6.25 20.73
N SER A 44 -1.66 6.45 21.98
CA SER A 44 -3.03 6.79 22.36
C SER A 44 -2.99 7.78 23.51
N GLY A 45 -3.61 8.95 23.33
CA GLY A 45 -3.60 10.02 24.35
C GLY A 45 -2.19 10.50 24.71
N GLY A 46 -1.27 10.50 23.74
CA GLY A 46 0.13 10.92 23.93
C GLY A 46 1.03 9.89 24.62
N LYS A 47 0.57 8.67 24.89
CA LYS A 47 1.37 7.58 25.45
C LYS A 47 1.59 6.46 24.43
N ALA A 48 2.80 5.92 24.38
CA ALA A 48 3.10 4.75 23.56
C ALA A 48 2.35 3.54 24.14
N VAL A 49 1.50 2.92 23.32
CA VAL A 49 0.67 1.76 23.70
C VAL A 49 1.26 0.46 23.18
N ARG A 50 1.88 0.51 21.99
CA ARG A 50 2.46 -0.67 21.37
C ARG A 50 3.61 -0.29 20.44
N GLU A 51 4.63 -1.14 20.42
CA GLU A 51 5.77 -1.00 19.54
C GLU A 51 6.04 -2.30 18.78
N TRP A 52 6.39 -2.15 17.49
CA TRP A 52 6.86 -3.21 16.63
C TRP A 52 8.22 -2.84 16.04
N GLN A 53 9.10 -3.83 15.96
CA GLN A 53 10.36 -3.71 15.23
C GLN A 53 10.31 -4.61 14.02
N LEU A 54 10.25 -4.01 12.85
CA LEU A 54 10.26 -4.69 11.56
C LEU A 54 11.71 -4.80 11.11
N LYS A 55 12.19 -6.00 10.86
CA LYS A 55 13.48 -6.21 10.20
C LYS A 55 13.26 -6.50 8.73
N SER A 56 13.95 -5.76 7.86
CA SER A 56 13.82 -5.89 6.40
C SER A 56 12.36 -5.90 5.94
N GLY A 57 11.52 -5.13 6.62
CA GLY A 57 10.07 -5.12 6.45
C GLY A 57 9.59 -3.98 5.57
N PHE A 58 8.32 -4.07 5.19
CA PHE A 58 7.62 -3.00 4.48
C PHE A 58 6.51 -2.45 5.37
N VAL A 59 6.53 -1.13 5.56
CA VAL A 59 5.46 -0.38 6.20
C VAL A 59 4.72 0.37 5.11
N ASN A 60 3.41 0.20 5.05
CA ASN A 60 2.57 0.86 4.07
C ASN A 60 1.50 1.69 4.77
N GLU A 61 1.15 2.80 4.14
CA GLU A 61 0.02 3.64 4.52
C GLU A 61 -1.14 3.31 3.60
N GLU A 62 -2.35 3.22 4.15
CA GLU A 62 -3.56 2.95 3.41
C GLU A 62 -4.03 4.22 2.69
N GLU A 63 -4.08 4.19 1.36
CA GLU A 63 -4.46 5.34 0.56
C GLU A 63 -5.92 5.76 0.86
N GLY A 64 -6.09 6.97 1.40
CA GLY A 64 -7.41 7.51 1.79
C GLY A 64 -7.88 7.14 3.20
N SER A 65 -6.99 6.64 4.05
CA SER A 65 -7.28 6.22 5.43
C SER A 65 -6.09 6.54 6.34
N ASP A 66 -6.32 6.89 7.61
CA ASP A 66 -5.27 7.14 8.62
C ASP A 66 -4.68 5.81 9.17
N GLY A 67 -4.68 4.78 8.31
CA GLY A 67 -4.33 3.42 8.62
C GLY A 67 -2.93 3.07 8.12
N TRP A 68 -2.16 2.40 8.97
CA TRP A 68 -0.89 1.81 8.60
C TRP A 68 -1.01 0.29 8.62
N TYR A 69 -0.31 -0.37 7.70
CA TYR A 69 -0.25 -1.83 7.67
C TYR A 69 1.15 -2.35 7.34
N PHE A 70 1.49 -3.47 7.98
CA PHE A 70 2.75 -4.17 7.79
C PHE A 70 2.57 -5.65 8.12
N ASN A 71 3.48 -6.49 7.63
CA ASN A 71 3.48 -7.91 7.97
C ASN A 71 4.39 -8.17 9.17
N CYS A 72 3.93 -9.02 10.08
CA CYS A 72 4.68 -9.46 11.25
C CYS A 72 4.36 -10.93 11.51
N LYS A 73 5.38 -11.80 11.54
CA LYS A 73 5.21 -13.24 11.85
C LYS A 73 4.10 -13.91 11.01
N ASN A 74 4.11 -13.66 9.71
CA ASN A 74 3.11 -14.17 8.75
C ASN A 74 1.67 -13.68 8.95
N HIS A 75 1.46 -12.63 9.77
CA HIS A 75 0.17 -11.95 9.90
C HIS A 75 0.28 -10.51 9.41
N THR A 76 -0.76 -10.05 8.71
CA THR A 76 -0.89 -8.63 8.37
C THR A 76 -1.46 -7.89 9.57
N ILE A 77 -0.66 -6.97 10.11
CA ILE A 77 -1.05 -6.07 11.18
C ILE A 77 -1.56 -4.79 10.55
N ARG A 78 -2.76 -4.37 10.93
CA ARG A 78 -3.34 -3.07 10.56
C ARG A 78 -3.55 -2.26 11.84
N ILE A 79 -3.04 -1.04 11.83
CA ILE A 79 -3.17 -0.09 12.94
C ILE A 79 -3.73 1.23 12.41
N SER A 80 -4.41 1.97 13.27
CA SER A 80 -4.97 3.28 12.95
C SER A 80 -4.78 4.20 14.16
N GLY A 81 -4.68 5.50 13.91
CA GLY A 81 -4.45 6.52 14.94
C GLY A 81 -3.04 7.13 14.86
N ASP A 82 -2.54 7.61 15.99
CA ASP A 82 -1.25 8.30 16.08
C ASP A 82 -0.10 7.29 15.96
N VAL A 83 0.45 7.14 14.76
CA VAL A 83 1.53 6.19 14.46
C VAL A 83 2.79 6.95 14.09
N VAL A 84 3.90 6.54 14.69
CA VAL A 84 5.25 7.02 14.34
C VAL A 84 6.03 5.85 13.75
N VAL A 85 6.65 6.08 12.58
CA VAL A 85 7.49 5.10 11.88
C VAL A 85 8.90 5.67 11.78
N GLU A 86 9.87 5.01 12.39
CA GLU A 86 11.28 5.41 12.43
C GLU A 86 12.15 4.37 11.73
N ALA A 87 13.04 4.81 10.84
CA ALA A 87 14.03 3.93 10.24
C ALA A 87 15.14 3.60 11.25
N LEU A 88 15.38 2.31 11.51
CA LEU A 88 16.41 1.83 12.41
C LEU A 88 17.73 1.70 11.64
N SER A 89 18.69 2.58 11.93
CA SER A 89 20.05 2.45 11.43
C SER A 89 20.91 1.65 12.40
N GLY A 90 20.90 0.31 12.28
CA GLY A 90 21.89 -0.65 12.80
C GLY A 90 22.20 -0.67 14.32
N SER A 91 21.66 0.24 15.14
CA SER A 91 22.15 0.48 16.51
C SER A 91 21.06 0.79 17.55
N GLN A 92 19.78 0.77 17.18
CA GLN A 92 18.66 1.12 18.09
C GLN A 92 17.67 -0.02 18.37
N GLN A 93 18.11 -1.27 18.21
CA GLN A 93 17.32 -2.46 18.53
C GLN A 93 17.24 -2.72 20.05
N GLN A 94 16.72 -1.77 20.83
CA GLN A 94 16.35 -2.09 22.21
C GLN A 94 15.30 -1.14 22.77
N ALA A 95 14.04 -1.57 22.66
CA ALA A 95 12.99 -1.18 23.60
C ALA A 95 12.40 -2.49 24.13
N ASN A 96 12.47 -2.66 25.45
CA ASN A 96 12.36 -3.91 26.21
C ASN A 96 10.97 -4.61 26.14
N GLU A 97 10.03 -4.10 25.33
CA GLU A 97 8.68 -4.65 25.13
C GLU A 97 8.22 -4.66 23.66
N SER A 98 9.15 -4.51 22.72
CA SER A 98 8.80 -4.45 21.29
C SER A 98 8.56 -5.82 20.70
N THR A 99 7.49 -5.95 19.93
CA THR A 99 7.29 -7.17 19.13
C THR A 99 8.22 -7.13 17.93
N VAL A 100 9.22 -8.00 17.91
CA VAL A 100 10.11 -8.18 16.76
C VAL A 100 9.38 -8.98 15.66
N CYS A 101 9.41 -8.43 14.46
CA CYS A 101 8.81 -8.93 13.24
C CYS A 101 9.96 -9.17 12.24
N ASP A 102 10.29 -10.44 12.01
CA ASP A 102 11.22 -10.88 10.96
C ASP A 102 10.44 -11.37 9.72
#